data_AF-A0A1X9SL04-F1
#
_entry.id   AF-A0A1X9SL04-F1
#
_cell.length_a   1.000
_cell.length_b   1.000
_cell.length_c   1.000
_cell.angle_alpha   90.00
_cell.angle_beta   90.00
_cell.angle_gamma   90.00
#
_symmetry.space_group_name_H-M   'P 1'
#
loop_
_entity.id
_entity.type
_entity.pdbx_description
1 polymer ?
#
loop_
_entity_poly.entity_id
_entity_poly.type
_entity_poly.pdbx_seq_one_letter_code
_entity_poly.pdbx_strand_id
1 'polypeptide(L)'
;MSIKNIIKNTYIETKGYLYCSTLICFLINLYMQKSTQQRYAKQLINILNNMQNYFAYYYKAKYNFYFANYEVSLKNINIFLKRYPYHVEGRYLKSQILYCMGNKENSWKILENILEFSARFKTWLMLSKIVENEYDFNKFENLYYKYNQNTNKQITLYLIHAGIKGMAYKQTKHYLEDLILNHKFDSKNKISKKKLNNKDAINALKDIKFFFDKLNIKIFLVSGTFLGCIREGRILSHDYDIDIGIFNESINCNIAKAICKEGLFCIHEYNTPGIIKVKHINGILIDIFIHYKEDDKVYHLGGKAKWYNTLFELKEYEFLGEKYFGAKDFNLYLTENYGEDWRIPKTSFDNVLDTPNAIIINDDLYILHLYKLLMSKYSIYCQEKILNELYKYDENNFINKYKIHKGY
;
A
#
# COMPACT_ATOMS: atom_id res chain seq x y z
N MET A 1 -16.21 -0.32 3.31
CA MET A 1 -16.03 -0.45 1.85
C MET A 1 -17.30 0.01 1.19
N SER A 2 -17.24 0.70 0.04
CA SER A 2 -18.45 0.98 -0.75
C SER A 2 -19.21 -0.31 -1.12
N ILE A 3 -20.54 -0.26 -1.12
CA ILE A 3 -21.41 -1.42 -1.45
C ILE A 3 -21.03 -2.02 -2.80
N LYS A 4 -20.77 -1.18 -3.82
CA LYS A 4 -20.33 -1.61 -5.16
C LYS A 4 -19.07 -2.49 -5.11
N ASN A 5 -18.08 -2.12 -4.31
CA ASN A 5 -16.85 -2.90 -4.17
C ASN A 5 -17.09 -4.20 -3.38
N ILE A 6 -17.98 -4.19 -2.37
CA ILE A 6 -18.35 -5.40 -1.62
C ILE A 6 -19.04 -6.42 -2.55
N ILE A 7 -19.98 -5.97 -3.38
CA ILE A 7 -20.64 -6.82 -4.39
C ILE A 7 -19.59 -7.40 -5.34
N LYS A 8 -18.71 -6.57 -5.90
CA LYS A 8 -17.64 -7.01 -6.81
C LYS A 8 -16.73 -8.05 -6.16
N ASN A 9 -16.28 -7.81 -4.92
CA ASN A 9 -15.42 -8.75 -4.21
C ASN A 9 -16.13 -10.06 -3.93
N THR A 10 -17.38 -10.01 -3.45
CA THR A 10 -18.19 -11.20 -3.19
C THR A 10 -18.35 -12.02 -4.48
N TYR A 11 -18.67 -11.37 -5.60
CA TYR A 11 -18.77 -12.05 -6.89
C TYR A 11 -17.46 -12.73 -7.30
N ILE A 12 -16.31 -12.07 -7.15
CA ILE A 12 -15.00 -12.67 -7.46
C ILE A 12 -14.71 -13.87 -6.56
N GLU A 13 -15.07 -13.78 -5.28
CA GLU A 13 -14.93 -14.85 -4.29
C GLU A 13 -15.86 -16.03 -4.59
N THR A 14 -17.08 -15.83 -5.11
CA THR A 14 -18.03 -16.93 -5.33
C THR A 14 -18.12 -17.39 -6.79
N LYS A 15 -17.41 -16.75 -7.71
CA LYS A 15 -17.52 -16.97 -9.17
C LYS A 15 -17.33 -18.43 -9.53
N GLY A 16 -18.35 -19.02 -10.15
CA GLY A 16 -18.31 -20.41 -10.65
C GLY A 16 -18.59 -21.47 -9.59
N TYR A 17 -18.92 -21.09 -8.35
CA TYR A 17 -19.12 -22.04 -7.24
C TYR A 17 -20.48 -21.93 -6.54
N LEU A 18 -21.20 -20.81 -6.63
CA LEU A 18 -22.46 -20.59 -5.89
C LEU A 18 -23.44 -19.65 -6.60
N TYR A 19 -24.71 -20.07 -6.68
CA TYR A 19 -25.84 -19.18 -7.03
C TYR A 19 -26.72 -18.87 -5.79
N CYS A 20 -27.14 -19.88 -5.03
CA CYS A 20 -28.15 -19.69 -3.96
C CYS A 20 -27.63 -19.04 -2.66
N SER A 21 -26.32 -19.05 -2.39
CA SER A 21 -25.76 -18.54 -1.12
C SER A 21 -24.99 -17.22 -1.26
N THR A 22 -24.94 -16.65 -2.47
CA THR A 22 -24.18 -15.42 -2.75
C THR A 22 -24.65 -14.22 -1.93
N LEU A 23 -25.94 -14.15 -1.60
CA LEU A 23 -26.48 -13.11 -0.73
C LEU A 23 -25.92 -13.21 0.71
N ILE A 24 -25.85 -14.42 1.27
CA ILE A 24 -25.27 -14.64 2.61
C ILE A 24 -23.80 -14.25 2.61
N CYS A 25 -23.05 -14.66 1.59
CA CYS A 25 -21.65 -14.26 1.38
C CYS A 25 -21.47 -12.74 1.31
N PHE A 26 -22.37 -12.04 0.59
CA PHE A 26 -22.38 -10.58 0.50
C PHE A 26 -22.61 -9.95 1.87
N LEU A 27 -23.60 -10.43 2.62
CA LEU A 27 -23.92 -9.93 3.97
C LEU A 27 -22.76 -10.17 4.94
N ILE A 28 -22.07 -11.32 4.86
CA ILE A 28 -20.85 -11.56 5.64
C ILE A 28 -19.80 -10.48 5.33
N ASN A 29 -19.49 -10.26 4.05
CA ASN A 29 -18.51 -9.24 3.65
C ASN A 29 -18.92 -7.82 4.05
N LEU A 30 -20.23 -7.52 4.06
CA LEU A 30 -20.78 -6.25 4.53
C LEU A 30 -20.60 -6.06 6.03
N TYR A 31 -20.99 -7.04 6.83
CA TYR A 31 -20.91 -6.96 8.30
C TYR A 31 -19.48 -7.06 8.83
N MET A 32 -18.55 -7.61 8.04
CA MET A 32 -17.12 -7.59 8.37
C MET A 32 -16.52 -6.17 8.39
N GLN A 33 -17.13 -5.20 7.72
CA GLN A 33 -16.55 -3.86 7.50
C GLN A 33 -16.52 -2.97 8.75
N LYS A 34 -17.25 -3.33 9.82
CA LYS A 34 -17.35 -2.55 11.05
C LYS A 34 -17.18 -3.47 12.25
N SER A 35 -16.32 -3.10 13.20
CA SER A 35 -16.09 -3.87 14.43
C SER A 35 -17.39 -4.22 15.15
N THR A 36 -18.30 -3.26 15.30
CA THR A 36 -19.60 -3.43 15.97
C THR A 36 -20.56 -4.41 15.28
N GLN A 37 -20.34 -4.73 14.00
CA GLN A 37 -21.20 -5.60 13.21
C GLN A 37 -20.60 -6.99 12.95
N GLN A 38 -19.32 -7.21 13.27
CA GLN A 38 -18.64 -8.49 13.02
C GLN A 38 -19.28 -9.69 13.73
N ARG A 39 -20.06 -9.47 14.80
CA ARG A 39 -20.90 -10.51 15.42
C ARG A 39 -21.93 -11.10 14.46
N TYR A 40 -22.54 -10.28 13.60
CA TYR A 40 -23.53 -10.72 12.62
C TYR A 40 -22.86 -11.49 11.48
N ALA A 41 -21.65 -11.07 11.06
CA ALA A 41 -20.85 -11.85 10.12
C ALA A 41 -20.58 -13.26 10.65
N LYS A 42 -20.21 -13.39 11.93
CA LYS A 42 -20.00 -14.69 12.60
C LYS A 42 -21.27 -15.55 12.64
N GLN A 43 -22.43 -14.96 12.90
CA GLN A 43 -23.71 -15.68 12.87
C GLN A 43 -24.03 -16.21 11.46
N LEU A 44 -23.86 -15.38 10.42
CA LEU A 44 -24.08 -15.81 9.03
C LEU A 44 -23.09 -16.90 8.57
N ILE A 45 -21.85 -16.84 9.04
CA ILE A 45 -20.85 -17.90 8.82
C ILE A 45 -21.32 -19.22 9.43
N ASN A 46 -21.92 -19.19 10.63
CA ASN A 46 -22.49 -20.37 11.26
C ASN A 46 -23.72 -20.90 10.49
N ILE A 47 -24.55 -20.02 9.93
CA ILE A 47 -25.67 -20.42 9.06
C ILE A 47 -25.14 -21.16 7.83
N LEU A 48 -24.11 -20.64 7.14
CA LEU A 48 -23.48 -21.36 6.03
C LEU A 48 -22.96 -22.73 6.45
N ASN A 49 -22.37 -22.82 7.65
CA ASN A 49 -21.85 -24.08 8.19
C ASN A 49 -22.98 -25.10 8.42
N ASN A 50 -24.11 -24.66 8.96
CA ASN A 50 -25.29 -25.51 9.20
C ASN A 50 -25.93 -25.98 7.88
N MET A 51 -25.87 -25.15 6.84
CA MET A 51 -26.26 -25.53 5.47
C MET A 51 -25.23 -26.44 4.78
N GLN A 52 -24.18 -26.88 5.48
CA GLN A 52 -23.05 -27.64 4.92
C GLN A 52 -22.36 -26.94 3.73
N ASN A 53 -22.48 -25.61 3.65
CA ASN A 53 -21.85 -24.83 2.59
C ASN A 53 -20.37 -24.60 2.93
N TYR A 54 -19.48 -25.11 2.08
CA TYR A 54 -18.03 -25.04 2.30
C TYR A 54 -17.48 -23.61 2.33
N PHE A 55 -18.19 -22.60 1.79
CA PHE A 55 -17.80 -21.20 1.95
C PHE A 55 -17.81 -20.74 3.41
N ALA A 56 -18.50 -21.45 4.31
CA ALA A 56 -18.34 -21.26 5.74
C ALA A 56 -16.86 -21.33 6.16
N TYR A 57 -16.09 -22.29 5.64
CA TYR A 57 -14.67 -22.43 5.93
C TYR A 57 -13.83 -21.28 5.33
N TYR A 58 -14.15 -20.84 4.11
CA TYR A 58 -13.49 -19.67 3.51
C TYR A 58 -13.69 -18.41 4.37
N TYR A 59 -14.93 -18.12 4.78
CA TYR A 59 -15.23 -16.96 5.60
C TYR A 59 -14.76 -17.11 7.05
N LYS A 60 -14.74 -18.31 7.63
CA LYS A 60 -14.06 -18.59 8.92
C LYS A 60 -12.57 -18.27 8.82
N ALA A 61 -11.91 -18.68 7.74
CA ALA A 61 -10.50 -18.36 7.53
C ALA A 61 -10.29 -16.86 7.39
N LYS A 62 -11.08 -16.19 6.55
CA LYS A 62 -11.00 -14.74 6.33
C LYS A 62 -11.24 -13.95 7.62
N TYR A 63 -12.26 -14.31 8.40
CA TYR A 63 -12.52 -13.73 9.72
C TYR A 63 -11.29 -13.86 10.61
N ASN A 64 -10.80 -15.07 10.82
CA ASN A 64 -9.65 -15.32 11.70
C ASN A 64 -8.36 -14.66 11.22
N PHE A 65 -8.17 -14.50 9.91
CA PHE A 65 -7.02 -13.78 9.35
C PHE A 65 -7.00 -12.32 9.80
N TYR A 66 -8.15 -11.63 9.77
CA TYR A 66 -8.26 -10.23 10.20
C TYR A 66 -8.11 -10.03 11.72
N PHE A 67 -8.25 -11.10 12.51
CA PHE A 67 -7.99 -11.11 13.96
C PHE A 67 -6.60 -11.68 14.31
N ALA A 68 -5.72 -11.85 13.32
CA ALA A 68 -4.39 -12.46 13.47
C ALA A 68 -4.38 -13.89 14.08
N ASN A 69 -5.51 -14.60 14.00
CA ASN A 69 -5.64 -16.01 14.42
C ASN A 69 -5.20 -16.94 13.29
N TYR A 70 -3.92 -16.87 12.90
CA TYR A 70 -3.43 -17.46 11.65
C TYR A 70 -3.49 -18.98 11.62
N GLU A 71 -3.29 -19.68 12.74
CA GLU A 71 -3.40 -21.15 12.79
C GLU A 71 -4.82 -21.64 12.51
N VAL A 72 -5.81 -21.02 13.18
CA VAL A 72 -7.24 -21.30 12.95
C VAL A 72 -7.61 -20.94 11.52
N SER A 73 -7.08 -19.84 11.00
CA SER A 73 -7.28 -19.42 9.62
C SER A 73 -6.74 -20.46 8.63
N LEU A 74 -5.52 -20.95 8.85
CA LEU A 74 -4.86 -21.97 8.01
C LEU A 74 -5.63 -23.29 8.01
N LYS A 75 -6.11 -23.74 9.18
CA LYS A 75 -6.93 -24.96 9.30
C LYS A 75 -8.20 -24.85 8.45
N ASN A 76 -8.93 -23.74 8.55
CA ASN A 76 -10.16 -23.54 7.80
C ASN A 76 -9.91 -23.40 6.29
N ILE A 77 -8.89 -22.65 5.86
CA ILE A 77 -8.63 -22.46 4.43
C ILE A 77 -8.16 -23.76 3.76
N ASN A 78 -7.46 -24.64 4.50
CA ASN A 78 -7.09 -25.96 4.01
C ASN A 78 -8.32 -26.85 3.76
N ILE A 79 -9.31 -26.84 4.66
CA ILE A 79 -10.58 -27.58 4.46
C ILE A 79 -11.30 -27.07 3.20
N PHE A 80 -11.38 -25.74 3.05
CA PHE A 80 -12.01 -25.13 1.87
C PHE A 80 -11.29 -25.51 0.57
N LEU A 81 -9.96 -25.40 0.53
CA LEU A 81 -9.16 -25.70 -0.67
C LEU A 81 -9.08 -27.19 -0.97
N LYS A 82 -9.29 -28.09 -0.01
CA LYS A 82 -9.46 -29.52 -0.29
C LYS A 82 -10.69 -29.76 -1.18
N ARG A 83 -11.77 -28.99 -0.99
CA ARG A 83 -12.98 -29.07 -1.82
C ARG A 83 -12.85 -28.28 -3.13
N TYR A 84 -12.23 -27.10 -3.08
CA TYR A 84 -12.07 -26.21 -4.23
C TYR A 84 -10.58 -25.93 -4.53
N PRO A 85 -9.83 -26.92 -5.04
CA PRO A 85 -8.38 -26.85 -5.16
C PRO A 85 -7.90 -25.73 -6.09
N TYR A 86 -8.69 -25.29 -7.07
CA TYR A 86 -8.31 -24.21 -8.00
C TYR A 86 -8.89 -22.84 -7.62
N HIS A 87 -9.48 -22.71 -6.42
CA HIS A 87 -10.10 -21.46 -5.99
C HIS A 87 -9.05 -20.36 -5.70
N VAL A 88 -8.89 -19.44 -6.64
CA VAL A 88 -7.81 -18.44 -6.65
C VAL A 88 -7.83 -17.52 -5.41
N GLU A 89 -8.98 -16.97 -5.01
CA GLU A 89 -9.04 -16.11 -3.81
C GLU A 89 -8.77 -16.87 -2.50
N GLY A 90 -9.01 -18.18 -2.50
CA GLY A 90 -8.75 -19.05 -1.35
C GLY A 90 -7.26 -19.32 -1.21
N ARG A 91 -6.58 -19.55 -2.35
CA ARG A 91 -5.14 -19.69 -2.41
C ARG A 91 -4.41 -18.39 -2.09
N TYR A 92 -4.90 -17.24 -2.55
CA TYR A 92 -4.37 -15.94 -2.12
C TYR A 92 -4.46 -15.78 -0.60
N LEU A 93 -5.61 -16.06 0.00
CA LEU A 93 -5.76 -16.01 1.45
C LEU A 93 -4.79 -16.97 2.16
N LYS A 94 -4.66 -18.21 1.68
CA LYS A 94 -3.69 -19.20 2.23
C LYS A 94 -2.24 -18.71 2.15
N SER A 95 -1.83 -18.13 1.01
CA SER A 95 -0.50 -17.53 0.85
C SER A 95 -0.26 -16.41 1.87
N GLN A 96 -1.23 -15.50 2.06
CA GLN A 96 -1.11 -14.42 3.05
C GLN A 96 -1.01 -14.96 4.47
N ILE A 97 -1.81 -15.97 4.83
CA ILE A 97 -1.76 -16.62 6.15
C ILE A 97 -0.38 -17.22 6.39
N LEU A 98 0.14 -18.00 5.44
CA LEU A 98 1.45 -18.65 5.56
C LEU A 98 2.58 -17.62 5.68
N TYR A 99 2.54 -16.54 4.91
CA TYR A 99 3.50 -15.46 5.02
C TYR A 99 3.46 -14.80 6.41
N CYS A 100 2.26 -14.52 6.95
CA CYS A 100 2.11 -13.97 8.30
C CYS A 100 2.60 -14.92 9.41
N MET A 101 2.60 -16.23 9.15
CA MET A 101 3.14 -17.26 10.05
C MET A 101 4.66 -17.47 9.87
N GLY A 102 5.34 -16.66 9.05
CA GLY A 102 6.78 -16.80 8.76
C GLY A 102 7.11 -17.91 7.76
N ASN A 103 6.11 -18.56 7.16
CA ASN A 103 6.31 -19.61 6.16
C ASN A 103 6.32 -19.04 4.73
N LYS A 104 7.35 -18.22 4.45
CA LYS A 104 7.51 -17.54 3.16
C LYS A 104 7.61 -18.52 1.99
N GLU A 105 8.34 -19.62 2.16
CA GLU A 105 8.56 -20.60 1.09
C GLU A 105 7.25 -21.24 0.61
N ASN A 106 6.38 -21.69 1.52
CA ASN A 106 5.09 -22.25 1.13
C ASN A 106 4.13 -21.18 0.61
N SER A 107 4.22 -19.94 1.11
CA SER A 107 3.48 -18.81 0.51
C SER A 107 3.88 -18.62 -0.96
N TRP A 108 5.19 -18.63 -1.25
CA TRP A 108 5.73 -18.52 -2.60
C TRP A 108 5.23 -19.65 -3.51
N LYS A 109 5.35 -20.91 -3.07
CA LYS A 109 4.91 -22.10 -3.84
C LYS A 109 3.43 -22.02 -4.24
N ILE A 110 2.57 -21.50 -3.36
CA ILE A 110 1.15 -21.31 -3.68
C ILE A 110 0.95 -20.28 -4.79
N LEU A 111 1.67 -19.15 -4.72
CA LEU A 111 1.57 -18.09 -5.71
C LEU A 111 2.13 -18.52 -7.07
N GLU A 112 3.27 -19.20 -7.06
CA GLU A 112 3.86 -19.80 -8.27
C GLU A 112 2.89 -20.78 -8.92
N ASN A 113 2.28 -21.69 -8.16
CA ASN A 113 1.34 -22.65 -8.73
C ASN A 113 0.08 -21.98 -9.31
N ILE A 114 -0.34 -20.80 -8.81
CA ILE A 114 -1.44 -20.05 -9.44
C ILE A 114 -1.07 -19.59 -10.86
N LEU A 115 0.20 -19.28 -11.14
CA LEU A 115 0.64 -18.84 -12.47
C LEU A 115 0.40 -19.90 -13.55
N GLU A 116 0.37 -21.19 -13.19
CA GLU A 116 0.11 -22.30 -14.11
C GLU A 116 -1.29 -22.28 -14.73
N PHE A 117 -2.28 -21.68 -14.04
CA PHE A 117 -3.68 -21.72 -14.46
C PHE A 117 -4.43 -20.39 -14.36
N SER A 118 -3.77 -19.29 -13.95
CA SER A 118 -4.41 -17.99 -13.82
C SER A 118 -3.51 -16.83 -14.24
N ALA A 119 -3.98 -16.06 -15.23
CA ALA A 119 -3.33 -14.84 -15.72
C ALA A 119 -3.60 -13.59 -14.84
N ARG A 120 -4.10 -13.73 -13.60
CA ARG A 120 -4.45 -12.57 -12.76
C ARG A 120 -3.19 -11.81 -12.31
N PHE A 121 -3.11 -10.52 -12.64
CA PHE A 121 -2.06 -9.61 -12.17
C PHE A 121 -1.87 -9.57 -10.64
N LYS A 122 -2.91 -9.92 -9.87
CA LYS A 122 -2.84 -10.00 -8.41
C LYS A 122 -1.79 -11.03 -7.92
N THR A 123 -1.53 -12.10 -8.68
CA THR A 123 -0.49 -13.08 -8.33
C THR A 123 0.89 -12.44 -8.35
N TRP A 124 1.22 -11.72 -9.43
CA TRP A 124 2.48 -10.97 -9.57
C TRP A 124 2.63 -9.88 -8.51
N LEU A 125 1.56 -9.13 -8.23
CA LEU A 125 1.55 -8.16 -7.13
C LEU A 125 1.89 -8.83 -5.79
N MET A 126 1.28 -9.98 -5.49
CA MET A 126 1.55 -10.69 -4.23
C MET A 126 2.98 -11.26 -4.16
N LEU A 127 3.48 -11.83 -5.27
CA LEU A 127 4.87 -12.29 -5.36
C LEU A 127 5.84 -11.12 -5.10
N SER A 128 5.60 -9.96 -5.71
CA SER A 128 6.49 -8.79 -5.56
C SER A 128 6.54 -8.25 -4.12
N LYS A 129 5.48 -8.47 -3.34
CA LYS A 129 5.37 -8.04 -1.93
C LYS A 129 6.09 -8.94 -0.94
N ILE A 130 6.34 -10.20 -1.30
CA ILE A 130 7.02 -11.17 -0.43
C ILE A 130 8.51 -11.32 -0.75
N VAL A 131 9.03 -10.53 -1.70
CA VAL A 131 10.47 -10.39 -1.95
C VAL A 131 11.09 -9.57 -0.84
N GLU A 132 12.17 -10.07 -0.26
CA GLU A 132 12.86 -9.42 0.87
C GLU A 132 14.37 -9.26 0.66
N ASN A 133 14.93 -9.95 -0.34
CA ASN A 133 16.36 -9.96 -0.64
C ASN A 133 16.60 -10.35 -2.12
N GLU A 134 17.87 -10.33 -2.52
CA GLU A 134 18.28 -10.59 -3.90
C GLU A 134 17.97 -12.03 -4.35
N TYR A 135 18.05 -13.02 -3.46
CA TYR A 135 17.68 -14.40 -3.76
C TYR A 135 16.19 -14.52 -4.14
N ASP A 136 15.31 -13.89 -3.36
CA ASP A 136 13.88 -13.85 -3.67
C ASP A 136 13.62 -13.10 -5.00
N PHE A 137 14.36 -12.02 -5.26
CA PHE A 137 14.27 -11.31 -6.53
C PHE A 137 14.65 -12.19 -7.72
N ASN A 138 15.76 -12.92 -7.65
CA ASN A 138 16.19 -13.84 -8.71
C ASN A 138 15.13 -14.92 -8.97
N LYS A 139 14.46 -15.43 -7.92
CA LYS A 139 13.30 -16.33 -8.09
C LYS A 139 12.14 -15.65 -8.79
N PHE A 140 11.82 -14.41 -8.44
CA PHE A 140 10.77 -13.64 -9.11
C PHE A 140 11.09 -13.44 -10.60
N GLU A 141 12.34 -13.07 -10.89
CA GLU A 141 12.85 -12.80 -12.23
C GLU A 141 12.81 -14.05 -13.12
N ASN A 142 13.17 -15.21 -12.57
CA ASN A 142 13.01 -16.49 -13.27
C ASN A 142 11.54 -16.78 -13.62
N LEU A 143 10.61 -16.51 -12.71
CA LEU A 143 9.17 -16.63 -13.00
C LEU A 143 8.75 -15.63 -14.08
N TYR A 144 9.24 -14.39 -14.02
CA TYR A 144 9.00 -13.35 -15.02
C TYR A 144 9.38 -13.84 -16.41
N TYR A 145 10.59 -14.35 -16.61
CA TYR A 145 11.01 -14.86 -17.92
C TYR A 145 10.21 -16.10 -18.36
N LYS A 146 9.84 -16.99 -17.42
CA LYS A 146 9.07 -18.19 -17.72
C LYS A 146 7.64 -17.89 -18.18
N TYR A 147 6.95 -16.93 -17.53
CA TYR A 147 5.50 -16.73 -17.70
C TYR A 147 5.12 -15.40 -18.39
N ASN A 148 6.03 -14.43 -18.54
CA ASN A 148 5.75 -13.12 -19.14
C ASN A 148 6.39 -12.94 -20.54
N GLN A 149 6.22 -13.93 -21.43
CA GLN A 149 6.85 -13.96 -22.76
C GLN A 149 6.56 -12.72 -23.63
N ASN A 150 5.40 -12.08 -23.45
CA ASN A 150 4.99 -10.89 -24.23
C ASN A 150 5.36 -9.55 -23.57
N THR A 151 6.21 -9.54 -22.54
CA THR A 151 6.65 -8.32 -21.84
C THR A 151 5.47 -7.41 -21.44
N ASN A 152 4.57 -7.93 -20.59
CA ASN A 152 3.45 -7.14 -20.10
C ASN A 152 3.92 -6.02 -19.15
N LYS A 153 3.68 -4.76 -19.52
CA LYS A 153 4.02 -3.57 -18.72
C LYS A 153 3.63 -3.67 -17.24
N GLN A 154 2.44 -4.17 -16.91
CA GLN A 154 1.99 -4.25 -15.52
C GLN A 154 2.80 -5.28 -14.73
N ILE A 155 3.20 -6.38 -15.36
CA ILE A 155 4.05 -7.40 -14.75
C ILE A 155 5.47 -6.86 -14.58
N THR A 156 5.99 -6.12 -15.55
CA THR A 156 7.30 -5.42 -15.44
C THR A 156 7.29 -4.40 -14.29
N LEU A 157 6.18 -3.69 -14.05
CA LEU A 157 6.06 -2.81 -12.87
C LEU A 157 6.13 -3.57 -11.55
N TYR A 158 5.62 -4.81 -11.48
CA TYR A 158 5.78 -5.66 -10.30
C TYR A 158 7.20 -6.22 -10.18
N LEU A 159 7.88 -6.52 -11.28
CA LEU A 159 9.31 -6.88 -11.30
C LEU A 159 10.16 -5.73 -10.75
N ILE A 160 9.90 -4.50 -11.17
CA ILE A 160 10.58 -3.30 -10.65
C ILE A 160 10.31 -3.11 -9.15
N HIS A 161 9.08 -3.36 -8.69
CA HIS A 161 8.78 -3.32 -7.25
C HIS A 161 9.54 -4.42 -6.48
N ALA A 162 9.56 -5.64 -7.02
CA ALA A 162 10.30 -6.76 -6.46
C ALA A 162 11.81 -6.46 -6.38
N GLY A 163 12.41 -5.92 -7.44
CA GLY A 163 13.84 -5.59 -7.48
C GLY A 163 14.24 -4.53 -6.46
N ILE A 164 13.40 -3.52 -6.22
CA ILE A 164 13.60 -2.56 -5.12
C ILE A 164 13.56 -3.26 -3.76
N LYS A 165 12.57 -4.13 -3.52
CA LYS A 165 12.46 -4.85 -2.24
C LYS A 165 13.62 -5.83 -2.04
N GLY A 166 14.12 -6.41 -3.13
CA GLY A 166 15.24 -7.34 -3.14
C GLY A 166 16.61 -6.67 -3.20
N MET A 167 16.68 -5.33 -3.18
CA MET A 167 17.93 -4.55 -3.28
C MET A 167 18.72 -4.79 -4.58
N ALA A 168 18.07 -5.31 -5.63
CA ALA A 168 18.65 -5.55 -6.94
C ALA A 168 18.59 -4.28 -7.81
N TYR A 169 19.20 -3.20 -7.35
CA TYR A 169 19.02 -1.86 -7.92
C TYR A 169 19.54 -1.74 -9.35
N LYS A 170 20.69 -2.35 -9.65
CA LYS A 170 21.28 -2.35 -10.99
C LYS A 170 20.35 -3.01 -12.02
N GLN A 171 19.87 -4.22 -11.73
CA GLN A 171 18.92 -4.94 -12.58
C GLN A 171 17.61 -4.15 -12.72
N THR A 172 17.11 -3.61 -11.59
CA THR A 172 15.90 -2.79 -11.59
C THR A 172 16.02 -1.56 -12.50
N LYS A 173 17.19 -0.91 -12.51
CA LYS A 173 17.45 0.23 -13.39
C LYS A 173 17.38 -0.16 -14.86
N HIS A 174 17.96 -1.31 -15.23
CA HIS A 174 17.88 -1.82 -16.61
C HIS A 174 16.43 -2.04 -17.05
N TYR A 175 15.59 -2.64 -16.19
CA TYR A 175 14.16 -2.79 -16.49
C TYR A 175 13.42 -1.46 -16.63
N LEU A 176 13.79 -0.44 -15.85
CA LEU A 176 13.22 0.90 -15.99
C LEU A 176 13.67 1.57 -17.28
N GLU A 177 14.96 1.50 -17.63
CA GLU A 177 15.51 2.00 -18.89
C GLU A 177 14.76 1.39 -20.08
N ASP A 178 14.70 0.05 -20.14
CA ASP A 178 14.02 -0.68 -21.20
C ASP A 178 12.54 -0.30 -21.28
N LEU A 179 11.86 -0.20 -20.14
CA LEU A 179 10.45 0.13 -20.11
C LEU A 179 10.22 1.57 -20.61
N ILE A 180 11.08 2.52 -20.26
CA ILE A 180 10.98 3.92 -20.68
C ILE A 180 11.30 4.08 -22.18
N LEU A 181 12.32 3.39 -22.67
CA LEU A 181 12.77 3.50 -24.07
C LEU A 181 11.90 2.70 -25.05
N ASN A 182 11.22 1.64 -24.60
CA ASN A 182 10.35 0.83 -25.46
C ASN A 182 8.86 1.22 -25.40
N HIS A 183 8.46 2.12 -24.49
CA HIS A 183 7.07 2.55 -24.37
C HIS A 183 6.90 4.07 -24.39
N LYS A 184 5.96 4.56 -25.22
CA LYS A 184 5.53 5.96 -25.20
C LYS A 184 4.64 6.26 -23.99
N PHE A 185 5.19 6.97 -23.00
CA PHE A 185 4.45 7.47 -21.84
C PHE A 185 3.90 8.89 -22.10
N ASP A 186 2.74 8.96 -22.76
CA ASP A 186 2.02 10.21 -22.99
C ASP A 186 0.92 10.42 -21.93
N SER A 187 0.24 11.59 -21.96
CA SER A 187 -0.78 11.99 -20.97
C SER A 187 -1.87 10.93 -20.71
N LYS A 188 -2.18 10.09 -21.72
CA LYS A 188 -3.16 9.00 -21.65
C LYS A 188 -2.63 7.69 -21.05
N ASN A 189 -1.31 7.43 -21.12
CA ASN A 189 -0.69 6.13 -20.77
C ASN A 189 0.23 6.18 -19.53
N LYS A 190 0.32 7.34 -18.90
CA LYS A 190 1.01 7.53 -17.62
C LYS A 190 0.25 6.86 -16.47
N ILE A 191 1.00 6.32 -15.52
CA ILE A 191 0.45 5.55 -14.40
C ILE A 191 -0.42 6.48 -13.54
N SER A 192 -1.72 6.17 -13.45
CA SER A 192 -2.64 6.83 -12.51
C SER A 192 -3.00 5.88 -11.39
N LYS A 193 -2.85 6.34 -10.14
CA LYS A 193 -3.30 5.58 -8.97
C LYS A 193 -4.83 5.72 -8.85
N LYS A 194 -5.46 4.71 -8.24
CA LYS A 194 -6.91 4.69 -8.05
C LYS A 194 -7.29 5.63 -6.91
N LYS A 195 -8.06 6.69 -7.22
CA LYS A 195 -8.56 7.66 -6.23
C LYS A 195 -9.20 7.00 -5.02
N LEU A 196 -8.92 7.58 -3.87
CA LEU A 196 -9.47 7.19 -2.60
C LEU A 196 -10.99 7.44 -2.53
N ASN A 197 -11.74 6.55 -1.87
CA ASN A 197 -13.16 6.75 -1.62
C ASN A 197 -13.33 7.49 -0.29
N ASN A 198 -13.77 8.75 -0.33
CA ASN A 198 -13.82 9.63 0.85
C ASN A 198 -14.52 8.98 2.05
N LYS A 199 -15.67 8.32 1.86
CA LYS A 199 -16.39 7.67 2.96
C LYS A 199 -15.59 6.52 3.57
N ASP A 200 -14.96 5.70 2.74
CA ASP A 200 -14.11 4.61 3.23
C ASP A 200 -12.87 5.16 3.97
N ALA A 201 -12.29 6.27 3.51
CA ALA A 201 -11.14 6.88 4.19
C ALA A 201 -11.49 7.53 5.52
N ILE A 202 -12.62 8.24 5.60
CA ILE A 202 -13.12 8.77 6.88
C ILE A 202 -13.27 7.64 7.90
N ASN A 203 -13.91 6.52 7.50
CA ASN A 203 -14.06 5.38 8.41
C ASN A 203 -12.71 4.80 8.82
N ALA A 204 -11.78 4.63 7.86
CA ALA A 204 -10.46 4.10 8.16
C ALA A 204 -9.66 5.01 9.10
N LEU A 205 -9.77 6.35 8.95
CA LEU A 205 -9.14 7.34 9.83
C LEU A 205 -9.75 7.34 11.24
N LYS A 206 -11.07 7.12 11.36
CA LYS A 206 -11.74 6.97 12.66
C LYS A 206 -11.33 5.67 13.36
N ASP A 207 -11.33 4.56 12.62
CA ASP A 207 -10.98 3.25 13.16
C ASP A 207 -9.51 3.20 13.62
N ILE A 208 -8.58 3.82 12.86
CA ILE A 208 -7.16 3.87 13.25
C ILE A 208 -6.94 4.77 14.47
N LYS A 209 -7.65 5.92 14.55
CA LYS A 209 -7.60 6.79 15.73
C LYS A 209 -8.09 6.05 16.97
N PHE A 210 -9.24 5.40 16.89
CA PHE A 210 -9.79 4.62 18.00
C PHE A 210 -8.82 3.51 18.48
N PHE A 211 -8.11 2.87 17.54
CA PHE A 211 -7.07 1.90 17.90
C PHE A 211 -5.95 2.54 18.73
N PHE A 212 -5.39 3.67 18.30
CA PHE A 212 -4.30 4.34 19.02
C PHE A 212 -4.75 5.01 20.33
N ASP A 213 -5.98 5.54 20.39
CA ASP A 213 -6.57 6.07 21.62
C ASP A 213 -6.58 5.02 22.74
N LYS A 214 -6.92 3.76 22.42
CA LYS A 214 -6.87 2.63 23.39
C LYS A 214 -5.45 2.34 23.91
N LEU A 215 -4.43 2.70 23.15
CA LEU A 215 -3.03 2.56 23.54
C LEU A 215 -2.48 3.82 24.22
N ASN A 216 -3.31 4.85 24.41
CA ASN A 216 -2.91 6.19 24.86
C ASN A 216 -1.80 6.83 24.01
N ILE A 217 -1.78 6.52 22.70
CA ILE A 217 -0.82 7.09 21.74
C ILE A 217 -1.54 8.17 20.93
N LYS A 218 -1.00 9.39 20.95
CA LYS A 218 -1.52 10.49 20.14
C LYS A 218 -1.05 10.33 18.70
N ILE A 219 -1.98 10.08 17.79
CA ILE A 219 -1.74 10.25 16.36
C ILE A 219 -1.88 11.71 15.98
N PHE A 220 -1.12 12.16 14.99
CA PHE A 220 -1.29 13.46 14.37
C PHE A 220 -1.35 13.32 12.85
N LEU A 221 -2.07 14.20 12.16
CA LEU A 221 -2.12 14.22 10.70
C LEU A 221 -0.78 14.72 10.17
N VAL A 222 -0.28 14.10 9.10
CA VAL A 222 0.94 14.55 8.39
C VAL A 222 0.71 14.57 6.88
N SER A 223 1.71 15.05 6.13
CA SER A 223 1.74 14.98 4.66
C SER A 223 0.45 15.49 3.99
N GLY A 224 -0.02 14.81 2.93
CA GLY A 224 -1.20 15.24 2.17
C GLY A 224 -2.47 15.29 3.02
N THR A 225 -2.56 14.43 4.03
CA THR A 225 -3.71 14.41 4.95
C THR A 225 -3.77 15.67 5.81
N PHE A 226 -2.65 16.15 6.35
CA PHE A 226 -2.62 17.41 7.12
C PHE A 226 -2.79 18.64 6.24
N LEU A 227 -2.16 18.64 5.05
CA LEU A 227 -2.35 19.69 4.06
C LEU A 227 -3.82 19.82 3.65
N GLY A 228 -4.51 18.70 3.40
CA GLY A 228 -5.93 18.67 3.10
C GLY A 228 -6.80 19.16 4.26
N CYS A 229 -6.46 18.80 5.49
CA CYS A 229 -7.10 19.31 6.71
C CYS A 229 -7.06 20.84 6.79
N ILE A 230 -5.87 21.42 6.70
CA ILE A 230 -5.67 22.87 6.88
C ILE A 230 -6.16 23.68 5.67
N ARG A 231 -5.85 23.22 4.44
CA ARG A 231 -6.11 24.01 3.23
C ARG A 231 -7.52 23.86 2.69
N GLU A 232 -8.08 22.66 2.75
CA GLU A 232 -9.32 22.33 2.03
C GLU A 232 -10.44 21.80 2.94
N GLY A 233 -10.17 21.55 4.24
CA GLY A 233 -11.13 20.93 5.16
C GLY A 233 -11.55 19.50 4.76
N ARG A 234 -10.80 18.87 3.85
CA ARG A 234 -11.09 17.54 3.28
C ARG A 234 -9.82 16.82 2.89
N ILE A 235 -9.91 15.51 2.70
CA ILE A 235 -8.83 14.73 2.07
C ILE A 235 -8.64 15.24 0.64
N LEU A 236 -7.38 15.41 0.20
CA LEU A 236 -7.08 15.92 -1.12
C LEU A 236 -7.65 14.96 -2.18
N SER A 237 -8.25 15.50 -3.23
CA SER A 237 -8.96 14.69 -4.24
C SER A 237 -8.05 13.81 -5.09
N HIS A 238 -6.73 14.03 -4.99
CA HIS A 238 -5.69 13.27 -5.68
C HIS A 238 -4.93 12.33 -4.74
N ASP A 239 -5.27 12.26 -3.44
CA ASP A 239 -4.66 11.32 -2.51
C ASP A 239 -5.18 9.89 -2.73
N TYR A 240 -4.36 8.93 -2.31
CA TYR A 240 -4.59 7.50 -2.50
C TYR A 240 -4.53 6.69 -1.19
N ASP A 241 -4.07 7.34 -0.14
CA ASP A 241 -3.72 6.85 1.18
C ASP A 241 -4.11 7.90 2.24
N ILE A 242 -3.90 7.54 3.51
CA ILE A 242 -4.03 8.40 4.67
C ILE A 242 -2.68 8.40 5.35
N ASP A 243 -2.17 9.58 5.67
CA ASP A 243 -0.88 9.76 6.30
C ASP A 243 -1.07 10.24 7.74
N ILE A 244 -0.56 9.47 8.69
CA ILE A 244 -0.55 9.86 10.11
C ILE A 244 0.85 9.70 10.70
N GLY A 245 1.18 10.56 11.66
CA GLY A 245 2.39 10.50 12.45
C GLY A 245 2.12 9.99 13.86
N ILE A 246 3.12 9.30 14.42
CA ILE A 246 3.25 9.00 15.84
C ILE A 246 4.69 9.32 16.28
N PHE A 247 4.85 9.78 17.52
CA PHE A 247 6.17 9.96 18.11
C PHE A 247 6.75 8.63 18.59
N ASN A 248 8.01 8.37 18.27
CA ASN A 248 8.72 7.14 18.64
C ASN A 248 8.69 6.91 20.16
N GLU A 249 8.81 7.96 20.95
CA GLU A 249 8.82 7.88 22.43
C GLU A 249 7.47 7.45 23.00
N SER A 250 6.38 7.55 22.22
CA SER A 250 5.05 7.07 22.63
C SER A 250 4.84 5.57 22.34
N ILE A 251 5.74 4.93 21.58
CA ILE A 251 5.60 3.53 21.18
C ILE A 251 6.09 2.62 22.31
N ASN A 252 5.14 1.95 22.97
CA ASN A 252 5.40 1.04 24.09
C ASN A 252 5.09 -0.43 23.77
N CYS A 253 4.68 -0.74 22.54
CA CYS A 253 4.35 -2.09 22.11
C CYS A 253 4.62 -2.28 20.61
N ASN A 254 4.53 -3.52 20.14
CA ASN A 254 4.61 -3.81 18.72
C ASN A 254 3.29 -3.45 18.01
N ILE A 255 3.20 -2.19 17.56
CA ILE A 255 2.02 -1.62 16.88
C ILE A 255 1.55 -2.49 15.71
N ALA A 256 2.48 -2.98 14.88
CA ALA A 256 2.16 -3.81 13.72
C ALA A 256 1.45 -5.12 14.13
N LYS A 257 1.89 -5.77 15.21
CA LYS A 257 1.22 -6.96 15.76
C LYS A 257 -0.10 -6.61 16.46
N ALA A 258 -0.15 -5.51 17.21
CA ALA A 258 -1.33 -5.11 17.97
C ALA A 258 -2.49 -4.74 17.04
N ILE A 259 -2.25 -3.93 16.00
CA ILE A 259 -3.29 -3.46 15.09
C ILE A 259 -3.94 -4.60 14.28
N CYS A 260 -3.18 -5.65 13.96
CA CYS A 260 -3.71 -6.81 13.23
C CYS A 260 -4.67 -7.68 14.07
N LYS A 261 -4.77 -7.45 15.39
CA LYS A 261 -5.72 -8.15 16.27
C LYS A 261 -7.09 -7.44 16.33
N GLU A 262 -7.21 -6.25 15.76
CA GLU A 262 -8.43 -5.44 15.81
C GLU A 262 -9.57 -5.96 14.91
N GLY A 263 -9.31 -6.92 14.03
CA GLY A 263 -10.34 -7.42 13.11
C GLY A 263 -10.57 -6.52 11.88
N LEU A 264 -9.86 -5.39 11.78
CA LEU A 264 -10.10 -4.36 10.78
C LEU A 264 -8.88 -4.02 9.91
N PHE A 265 -7.68 -4.34 10.36
CA PHE A 265 -6.44 -3.98 9.67
C PHE A 265 -5.59 -5.20 9.38
N CYS A 266 -4.85 -5.15 8.28
CA CYS A 266 -3.73 -6.06 8.03
C CYS A 266 -2.50 -5.27 7.57
N ILE A 267 -1.31 -5.84 7.76
CA ILE A 267 -0.09 -5.24 7.22
C ILE A 267 -0.16 -5.25 5.70
N HIS A 268 0.04 -4.07 5.09
CA HIS A 268 0.04 -3.92 3.65
C HIS A 268 1.40 -4.24 3.04
N GLU A 269 2.46 -3.79 3.72
CA GLU A 269 3.84 -3.89 3.30
C GLU A 269 4.72 -4.00 4.56
N TYR A 270 5.63 -4.97 4.55
CA TYR A 270 6.58 -5.22 5.63
C TYR A 270 7.90 -4.52 5.33
N ASN A 271 8.69 -4.24 6.38
CA ASN A 271 10.06 -3.76 6.31
C ASN A 271 10.22 -2.45 5.52
N THR A 272 9.29 -1.50 5.69
CA THR A 272 9.51 -0.12 5.23
C THR A 272 10.16 0.66 6.39
N PRO A 273 11.41 1.15 6.25
CA PRO A 273 12.08 1.87 7.33
C PRO A 273 11.25 3.07 7.81
N GLY A 274 11.01 3.15 9.12
CA GLY A 274 10.27 4.23 9.79
C GLY A 274 8.78 4.37 9.45
N ILE A 275 8.19 3.44 8.69
CA ILE A 275 6.78 3.52 8.29
C ILE A 275 6.09 2.17 8.50
N ILE A 276 4.99 2.18 9.26
CA ILE A 276 4.10 1.02 9.37
C ILE A 276 2.96 1.21 8.38
N LYS A 277 2.98 0.43 7.28
CA LYS A 277 1.94 0.49 6.25
C LYS A 277 0.85 -0.54 6.50
N VAL A 278 -0.34 -0.07 6.79
CA VAL A 278 -1.50 -0.92 7.06
C VAL A 278 -2.58 -0.71 6.02
N LYS A 279 -3.41 -1.73 5.84
CA LYS A 279 -4.58 -1.68 4.99
C LYS A 279 -5.80 -1.98 5.83
N HIS A 280 -6.75 -1.05 5.83
CA HIS A 280 -8.06 -1.27 6.42
C HIS A 280 -8.86 -2.27 5.57
N ILE A 281 -9.76 -3.04 6.19
CA ILE A 281 -10.59 -4.06 5.53
C ILE A 281 -11.43 -3.48 4.39
N ASN A 282 -11.70 -2.16 4.43
CA ASN A 282 -12.39 -1.46 3.36
C ASN A 282 -11.56 -1.16 2.11
N GLY A 283 -10.26 -1.40 2.16
CA GLY A 283 -9.33 -1.20 1.05
C GLY A 283 -8.42 0.03 1.16
N ILE A 284 -8.67 0.93 2.11
CA ILE A 284 -7.87 2.15 2.32
C ILE A 284 -6.50 1.79 2.89
N LEU A 285 -5.46 2.41 2.34
CA LEU A 285 -4.09 2.33 2.84
C LEU A 285 -3.87 3.46 3.84
N ILE A 286 -3.16 3.15 4.91
CA ILE A 286 -2.75 4.13 5.92
C ILE A 286 -1.25 3.94 6.14
N ASP A 287 -0.50 5.01 5.93
CA ASP A 287 0.93 5.07 6.19
C ASP A 287 1.14 5.76 7.55
N ILE A 288 1.70 5.01 8.50
CA ILE A 288 1.94 5.46 9.87
C ILE A 288 3.44 5.79 10.00
N PHE A 289 3.77 7.07 9.94
CA PHE A 289 5.13 7.58 9.99
C PHE A 289 5.61 7.71 11.44
N ILE A 290 6.68 7.00 11.77
CA ILE A 290 7.34 7.12 13.07
C ILE A 290 8.23 8.37 13.03
N HIS A 291 7.99 9.28 13.97
CA HIS A 291 8.72 10.53 14.12
C HIS A 291 9.72 10.43 15.28
N TYR A 292 10.95 10.85 15.03
CA TYR A 292 12.07 10.83 15.97
C TYR A 292 12.48 12.27 16.28
N LYS A 293 12.62 12.60 17.57
CA LYS A 293 13.18 13.89 17.98
C LYS A 293 14.69 13.78 18.07
N GLU A 294 15.39 14.64 17.33
CA GLU A 294 16.84 14.74 17.34
C GLU A 294 17.19 16.23 17.42
N ASP A 295 17.79 16.64 18.54
CA ASP A 295 18.14 18.03 18.84
C ASP A 295 16.94 19.00 18.70
N ASP A 296 17.02 19.94 17.76
CA ASP A 296 16.04 20.97 17.46
C ASP A 296 15.04 20.55 16.35
N LYS A 297 15.09 19.29 15.91
CA LYS A 297 14.34 18.79 14.76
C LYS A 297 13.54 17.52 15.07
N VAL A 298 12.52 17.32 14.26
CA VAL A 298 11.73 16.09 14.21
C VAL A 298 11.89 15.46 12.84
N TYR A 299 12.36 14.21 12.78
CA TYR A 299 12.56 13.48 11.54
C TYR A 299 11.54 12.36 11.38
N HIS A 300 11.12 12.09 10.15
CA HIS A 300 10.57 10.79 9.79
C HIS A 300 11.29 10.21 8.57
N LEU A 301 11.37 8.89 8.52
CA LEU A 301 12.14 8.17 7.51
C LEU A 301 11.26 7.72 6.35
N GLY A 302 11.89 7.60 5.18
CA GLY A 302 11.42 6.80 4.06
C GLY A 302 12.56 5.96 3.53
N GLY A 303 12.30 5.16 2.48
CA GLY A 303 13.34 4.30 1.91
C GLY A 303 14.46 5.07 1.19
N LYS A 304 14.12 6.19 0.53
CA LYS A 304 15.03 6.97 -0.34
C LYS A 304 15.46 8.31 0.25
N ALA A 305 14.62 8.89 1.09
CA ALA A 305 14.82 10.18 1.72
C ALA A 305 14.31 10.14 3.17
N LYS A 306 14.81 11.04 4.00
CA LYS A 306 14.20 11.42 5.27
C LYS A 306 13.74 12.87 5.20
N TRP A 307 12.71 13.22 5.95
CA TRP A 307 12.21 14.60 6.02
C TRP A 307 12.32 15.11 7.45
N TYR A 308 12.61 16.39 7.60
CA TYR A 308 12.73 17.04 8.90
C TYR A 308 11.75 18.20 9.05
N ASN A 309 11.34 18.48 10.27
CA ASN A 309 10.62 19.70 10.61
C ASN A 309 11.29 20.33 11.82
N THR A 310 11.19 21.66 11.95
CA THR A 310 11.51 22.33 13.22
C THR A 310 10.68 21.70 14.34
N LEU A 311 11.22 21.60 15.56
CA LEU A 311 10.48 21.07 16.71
C LEU A 311 9.10 21.72 16.85
N PHE A 312 8.04 20.91 16.87
CA PHE A 312 6.66 21.38 16.92
C PHE A 312 5.86 20.75 18.07
N GLU A 313 4.95 21.54 18.62
CA GLU A 313 3.89 21.07 19.52
C GLU A 313 2.67 20.59 18.72
N LEU A 314 1.84 19.77 19.34
CA LEU A 314 0.58 19.32 18.77
C LEU A 314 -0.61 20.17 19.26
N LYS A 315 -1.55 20.43 18.36
CA LYS A 315 -2.86 21.03 18.66
C LYS A 315 -3.97 20.22 18.01
N GLU A 316 -5.17 20.21 18.59
CA GLU A 316 -6.37 19.62 17.98
C GLU A 316 -6.93 20.48 16.85
N TYR A 317 -7.34 19.83 15.76
CA TYR A 317 -8.05 20.39 14.62
C TYR A 317 -9.33 19.60 14.38
N GLU A 318 -10.42 20.29 14.07
CA GLU A 318 -11.64 19.65 13.57
C GLU A 318 -11.43 19.21 12.12
N PHE A 319 -11.59 17.92 11.84
CA PHE A 319 -11.44 17.38 10.51
C PHE A 319 -12.39 16.20 10.33
N LEU A 320 -13.19 16.23 9.25
CA LEU A 320 -14.12 15.14 8.88
C LEU A 320 -15.07 14.70 10.03
N GLY A 321 -15.45 15.64 10.89
CA GLY A 321 -16.39 15.43 11.99
C GLY A 321 -15.80 14.79 13.24
N GLU A 322 -14.48 14.79 13.39
CA GLU A 322 -13.77 14.40 14.62
C GLU A 322 -12.63 15.39 14.91
N LYS A 323 -12.00 15.23 16.08
CA LYS A 323 -10.78 15.98 16.42
C LYS A 323 -9.53 15.13 16.18
N TYR A 324 -8.55 15.71 15.51
CA TYR A 324 -7.25 15.10 15.27
C TYR A 324 -6.13 16.05 15.66
N PHE A 325 -4.99 15.53 16.12
CA PHE A 325 -3.82 16.37 16.33
C PHE A 325 -3.15 16.72 15.00
N GLY A 326 -2.48 17.86 14.97
CA GLY A 326 -1.55 18.29 13.93
C GLY A 326 -0.55 19.26 14.51
N ALA A 327 0.45 19.68 13.74
CA ALA A 327 1.41 20.70 14.18
C ALA A 327 0.67 21.98 14.59
N LYS A 328 0.98 22.53 15.77
CA LYS A 328 0.36 23.75 16.32
C LYS A 328 0.62 24.96 15.44
N ASP A 329 1.86 25.13 15.00
CA ASP A 329 2.22 26.07 13.94
C ASP A 329 2.16 25.37 12.59
N PHE A 330 0.94 25.25 12.06
CA PHE A 330 0.73 24.64 10.75
C PHE A 330 1.33 25.46 9.61
N ASN A 331 1.51 26.79 9.78
CA ASN A 331 2.08 27.63 8.72
C ASN A 331 3.55 27.29 8.55
N LEU A 332 4.33 27.24 9.64
CA LEU A 332 5.73 26.83 9.59
C LEU A 332 5.85 25.39 9.07
N TYR A 333 5.13 24.45 9.68
CA TYR A 333 5.19 23.04 9.31
C TYR A 333 4.91 22.82 7.81
N LEU A 334 3.80 23.37 7.29
CA LEU A 334 3.46 23.18 5.88
C LEU A 334 4.40 23.95 4.93
N THR A 335 4.99 25.05 5.36
CA THR A 335 6.01 25.78 4.58
C THR A 335 7.29 24.96 4.45
N GLU A 336 7.75 24.31 5.53
CA GLU A 336 8.90 23.40 5.48
C GLU A 336 8.64 22.20 4.55
N ASN A 337 7.41 21.66 4.55
CA ASN A 337 7.05 20.52 3.72
C ASN A 337 6.79 20.87 2.24
N TYR A 338 6.24 22.05 1.93
CA TYR A 338 5.68 22.33 0.59
C TYR A 338 6.11 23.67 -0.02
N GLY A 339 6.88 24.48 0.70
CA GLY A 339 7.28 25.84 0.34
C GLY A 339 6.26 26.91 0.75
N GLU A 340 6.65 28.19 0.64
CA GLU A 340 5.85 29.38 0.99
C GLU A 340 4.46 29.41 0.31
N ASP A 341 4.37 28.83 -0.89
CA ASP A 341 3.17 28.81 -1.72
C ASP A 341 2.28 27.58 -1.48
N TRP A 342 2.43 26.86 -0.36
CA TRP A 342 1.66 25.64 -0.06
C TRP A 342 0.13 25.82 -0.07
N ARG A 343 -0.34 27.06 0.11
CA ARG A 343 -1.76 27.43 0.00
C ARG A 343 -2.29 27.36 -1.43
N ILE A 344 -1.42 27.38 -2.44
CA ILE A 344 -1.77 27.25 -3.86
C ILE A 344 -1.79 25.76 -4.22
N PRO A 345 -2.93 25.19 -4.65
CA PRO A 345 -2.97 23.79 -5.06
C PRO A 345 -2.04 23.50 -6.24
N LYS A 346 -1.09 22.58 -6.05
CA LYS A 346 -0.21 22.06 -7.12
C LYS A 346 -0.72 20.70 -7.59
N THR A 347 -0.95 20.54 -8.88
CA THR A 347 -1.39 19.25 -9.47
C THR A 347 -0.23 18.34 -9.88
N SER A 348 0.97 18.91 -10.00
CA SER A 348 2.21 18.20 -10.30
C SER A 348 3.13 18.39 -9.11
N PHE A 349 3.21 17.39 -8.26
CA PHE A 349 4.01 17.40 -7.04
C PHE A 349 4.64 16.02 -6.83
N ASP A 350 5.92 15.99 -6.52
CA ASP A 350 6.65 14.83 -6.06
C ASP A 350 7.14 15.00 -4.63
N ASN A 351 6.92 13.98 -3.80
CA ASN A 351 7.15 14.04 -2.37
C ASN A 351 8.63 14.03 -1.95
N VAL A 352 9.56 14.01 -2.90
CA VAL A 352 11.00 14.18 -2.64
C VAL A 352 11.54 15.39 -3.38
N LEU A 353 11.24 15.53 -4.67
CA LEU A 353 11.77 16.64 -5.47
C LEU A 353 11.20 18.01 -5.12
N ASP A 354 9.97 18.06 -4.60
CA ASP A 354 9.26 19.32 -4.34
C ASP A 354 9.10 19.64 -2.85
N THR A 355 9.61 18.77 -1.97
CA THR A 355 9.59 18.98 -0.52
C THR A 355 10.91 19.61 -0.06
N PRO A 356 10.94 20.88 0.39
CA PRO A 356 12.17 21.58 0.78
C PRO A 356 12.93 20.91 1.93
N ASN A 357 12.20 20.20 2.79
CA ASN A 357 12.73 19.54 3.96
C ASN A 357 13.19 18.08 3.72
N ALA A 358 13.26 17.61 2.47
CA ALA A 358 13.78 16.29 2.16
C ALA A 358 15.32 16.26 2.16
N ILE A 359 15.88 15.17 2.70
CA ILE A 359 17.29 14.83 2.65
C ILE A 359 17.40 13.45 2.01
N ILE A 360 18.14 13.34 0.91
CA ILE A 360 18.40 12.05 0.26
C ILE A 360 19.32 11.22 1.15
N ILE A 361 18.94 9.95 1.38
CA ILE A 361 19.70 9.02 2.24
C ILE A 361 20.06 7.71 1.51
N ASN A 362 19.54 7.51 0.29
CA ASN A 362 19.86 6.36 -0.53
C ASN A 362 19.80 6.76 -2.01
N ASP A 363 20.97 6.91 -2.61
CA ASP A 363 21.13 7.40 -3.98
C ASP A 363 20.56 6.41 -5.00
N ASP A 364 20.79 5.10 -4.84
CA ASP A 364 20.24 4.08 -5.74
C ASP A 364 18.70 4.16 -5.82
N LEU A 365 18.03 4.20 -4.66
CA LEU A 365 16.58 4.31 -4.60
C LEU A 365 16.07 5.65 -5.10
N TYR A 366 16.83 6.73 -4.92
CA TYR A 366 16.50 8.03 -5.46
C TYR A 366 16.61 8.06 -6.99
N ILE A 367 17.67 7.50 -7.57
CA ILE A 367 17.82 7.33 -9.02
C ILE A 367 16.63 6.53 -9.57
N LEU A 368 16.32 5.35 -9.00
CA LEU A 368 15.16 4.56 -9.44
C LEU A 368 13.83 5.31 -9.31
N HIS A 369 13.70 6.21 -8.33
CA HIS A 369 12.55 7.10 -8.19
C HIS A 369 12.47 8.13 -9.32
N LEU A 370 13.59 8.78 -9.69
CA LEU A 370 13.66 9.71 -10.82
C LEU A 370 13.26 9.03 -12.14
N TYR A 371 13.76 7.82 -12.40
CA TYR A 371 13.35 7.01 -13.55
C TYR A 371 11.84 6.75 -13.56
N LYS A 372 11.25 6.38 -12.42
CA LYS A 372 9.79 6.21 -12.30
C LYS A 372 9.01 7.50 -12.53
N LEU A 373 9.56 8.65 -12.14
CA LEU A 373 8.93 9.95 -12.38
C LEU A 373 8.81 10.26 -13.87
N LEU A 374 9.78 9.86 -14.70
CA LEU A 374 9.69 10.00 -16.16
C LEU A 374 8.47 9.27 -16.74
N MET A 375 8.00 8.20 -16.10
CA MET A 375 6.81 7.43 -16.49
C MET A 375 5.48 7.93 -15.91
N SER A 376 5.52 8.97 -15.07
CA SER A 376 4.38 9.48 -14.30
C SER A 376 3.82 10.79 -14.86
N LYS A 377 2.62 11.19 -14.42
CA LYS A 377 2.03 12.49 -14.80
C LYS A 377 2.90 13.70 -14.43
N TYR A 378 3.73 13.57 -13.41
CA TYR A 378 4.66 14.62 -12.98
C TYR A 378 5.63 15.05 -14.10
N SER A 379 6.18 14.10 -14.86
CA SER A 379 7.10 14.44 -15.96
C SER A 379 6.43 15.15 -17.16
N ILE A 380 5.10 15.36 -17.17
CA ILE A 380 4.48 16.19 -18.23
C ILE A 380 4.98 17.63 -18.13
N TYR A 381 5.14 18.13 -16.90
CA TYR A 381 5.50 19.53 -16.63
C TYR A 381 6.92 19.67 -16.06
N CYS A 382 7.45 18.60 -15.46
CA CYS A 382 8.69 18.64 -14.70
C CYS A 382 9.79 17.75 -15.32
N GLN A 383 9.73 17.46 -16.63
CA GLN A 383 10.70 16.57 -17.29
C GLN A 383 12.14 17.06 -17.13
N GLU A 384 12.42 18.31 -17.48
CA GLU A 384 13.77 18.89 -17.39
C GLU A 384 14.29 18.88 -15.95
N LYS A 385 13.41 19.12 -14.96
CA LYS A 385 13.78 18.99 -13.54
C LYS A 385 14.26 17.58 -13.22
N ILE A 386 13.58 16.54 -13.70
CA ILE A 386 13.98 15.13 -13.49
C ILE A 386 15.30 14.83 -14.20
N LEU A 387 15.47 15.27 -15.44
CA LEU A 387 16.70 15.03 -16.22
C LEU A 387 17.92 15.73 -15.59
N ASN A 388 17.74 16.96 -15.09
CA ASN A 388 18.78 17.69 -14.39
C ASN A 388 19.18 17.01 -13.08
N GLU A 389 18.23 16.43 -12.36
CA GLU A 389 18.54 15.62 -11.18
C GLU A 389 19.30 14.34 -11.56
N LEU A 390 18.85 13.61 -12.59
CA LEU A 390 19.57 12.43 -13.09
C LEU A 390 21.01 12.76 -13.53
N TYR A 391 21.24 13.94 -14.11
CA TYR A 391 22.56 14.39 -14.53
C TYR A 391 23.54 14.49 -13.35
N LYS A 392 23.07 14.91 -12.17
CA LYS A 392 23.89 14.99 -10.94
C LYS A 392 24.36 13.62 -10.43
N TYR A 393 23.74 12.54 -10.91
CA TYR A 393 24.01 11.15 -10.53
C TYR A 393 24.66 10.35 -11.68
N ASP A 394 25.35 11.03 -12.61
CA ASP A 394 26.09 10.42 -13.72
C ASP A 394 25.25 9.58 -14.71
N GLU A 395 23.93 9.79 -14.77
CA GLU A 395 23.02 9.07 -15.69
C GLU A 395 23.03 9.62 -17.14
N ASN A 396 24.15 10.20 -17.57
CA ASN A 396 24.34 10.87 -18.87
C ASN A 396 24.00 10.00 -20.07
N ASN A 397 24.42 8.73 -20.05
CA ASN A 397 24.18 7.79 -21.14
C ASN A 397 22.67 7.56 -21.35
N PHE A 398 21.93 7.36 -20.27
CA PHE A 398 20.48 7.22 -20.34
C PHE A 398 19.81 8.52 -20.81
N ILE A 399 20.22 9.68 -20.27
CA ILE A 399 19.66 10.99 -20.67
C ILE A 399 19.79 11.20 -22.18
N ASN A 400 20.95 10.89 -22.75
CA ASN A 400 21.19 11.00 -24.20
C ASN A 400 20.26 10.07 -24.99
N LYS A 401 20.15 8.79 -24.60
CA LYS A 401 19.21 7.83 -25.23
C LYS A 401 17.76 8.30 -25.12
N TYR A 402 17.37 8.83 -23.96
CA TYR A 402 16.02 9.33 -23.69
C TYR A 402 15.67 10.52 -24.58
N LYS A 403 16.58 11.50 -24.72
CA LYS A 403 16.38 12.67 -25.60
C LYS A 403 16.21 12.26 -27.06
N ILE A 404 17.09 11.37 -27.57
CA ILE A 404 16.98 10.81 -28.93
C ILE A 404 15.63 10.12 -29.12
N HIS A 405 15.23 9.25 -28.17
CA HIS A 405 13.95 8.53 -28.25
C HIS A 405 12.73 9.48 -28.28
N LYS A 406 12.83 10.63 -27.61
CA LYS A 406 11.77 11.64 -27.57
C LYS A 406 11.81 12.65 -28.72
N GLY A 407 12.82 12.58 -29.60
CA GLY A 407 12.97 13.47 -30.75
C GLY A 407 13.46 14.88 -30.41
N TYR A 408 14.25 15.01 -29.33
CA TYR A 408 14.96 16.24 -28.97
C TYR A 408 16.32 16.35 -29.64
#